data_AF-R6Z3F1-F1
#
_entry.id   AF-R6Z3F1-F1
#
_cell.length_a   1.000
_cell.length_b   1.000
_cell.length_c   1.000
_cell.angle_alpha   90.00
_cell.angle_beta   90.00
_cell.angle_gamma   90.00
#
_symmetry.space_group_name_H-M   'P 1'
#
loop_
_entity.id
_entity.type
_entity.pdbx_description
1 polymer ?
#
loop_
_entity_poly.entity_id
_entity_poly.type
_entity_poly.pdbx_seq_one_letter_code
_entity_poly.pdbx_strand_id
1 'polypeptide(L)' 'MCHIVEGEDPEPNQAVATIVCEGDAIGAVILLSNDKEQKFGEFEEKMALCGAGFLGRQMEQ' A
#
# COMPACT_ATOMS: atom_id res chain seq x y z
N MET A 1 -12.46 1.70 -0.69
CA MET A 1 -11.04 2.13 -0.65
C MET A 1 -11.00 3.52 -1.25
N CYS A 2 -10.67 4.55 -0.47
CA CYS A 2 -10.98 5.93 -0.87
C CYS A 2 -9.77 6.63 -1.51
N HIS A 3 -9.92 6.99 -2.78
CA HIS A 3 -9.00 7.81 -3.59
C HIS A 3 -9.81 8.98 -4.16
N ILE A 4 -9.30 10.22 -4.08
CA ILE A 4 -9.74 11.32 -4.96
C ILE A 4 -8.49 12.00 -5.51
N VAL A 5 -8.34 11.94 -6.82
CA VAL A 5 -7.21 12.46 -7.62
C VAL A 5 -7.70 13.69 -8.39
N GLU A 6 -6.95 14.79 -8.37
CA GLU A 6 -7.25 16.01 -9.14
C GLU A 6 -5.98 16.58 -9.82
N GLY A 7 -6.06 16.85 -11.13
CA GLY A 7 -4.94 17.21 -12.02
C GLY A 7 -4.87 16.33 -13.28
N GLU A 8 -4.07 16.71 -14.29
CA GLU A 8 -3.90 15.95 -15.55
C GLU A 8 -2.87 14.80 -15.47
N ASP A 9 -2.25 14.58 -14.31
CA ASP A 9 -1.23 13.55 -14.16
C ASP A 9 -1.86 12.15 -14.18
N PRO A 10 -1.27 11.19 -14.92
CA PRO A 10 -1.78 9.83 -14.96
C PRO A 10 -1.68 9.17 -13.59
N GLU A 11 -2.62 8.27 -13.32
CA GLU A 11 -2.65 7.49 -12.09
C GLU A 11 -1.29 6.82 -11.85
N PRO A 12 -0.63 7.10 -10.71
CA PRO A 12 0.63 6.47 -10.39
C PRO A 12 0.44 4.98 -10.11
N ASN A 13 1.43 4.17 -10.45
CA ASN A 13 1.44 2.76 -10.08
C ASN A 13 1.52 2.64 -8.56
N GLN A 14 0.61 1.87 -7.97
CA GLN A 14 0.54 1.71 -6.53
C GLN A 14 0.15 0.29 -6.09
N ALA A 15 0.72 -0.14 -4.97
CA ALA A 15 0.30 -1.32 -4.23
C ALA A 15 0.03 -0.89 -2.78
N VAL A 16 -1.16 -1.22 -2.28
CA VAL A 16 -1.64 -0.72 -0.99
C VAL A 16 -2.09 -1.89 -0.13
N ALA A 17 -1.56 -1.98 1.08
CA ALA A 17 -1.96 -2.97 2.08
C ALA A 17 -2.34 -2.29 3.40
N THR A 18 -3.52 -2.62 3.93
CA THR A 18 -3.98 -2.11 5.22
C THR A 18 -3.17 -2.74 6.36
N ILE A 19 -2.73 -1.92 7.31
CA ILE A 19 -2.16 -2.38 8.58
C ILE A 19 -3.33 -2.68 9.51
N VAL A 20 -3.46 -3.96 9.88
CA VAL A 20 -4.47 -4.45 10.82
C VAL A 20 -3.76 -4.83 12.12
N CYS A 21 -4.28 -4.37 13.25
CA CYS A 21 -3.81 -4.66 14.60
C CYS A 21 -5.02 -5.02 15.46
N GLU A 22 -5.04 -6.21 16.06
CA GLU A 22 -6.17 -6.70 16.88
C GLU A 22 -7.57 -6.60 16.22
N GLY A 23 -7.62 -6.66 14.90
CA GLY A 23 -8.87 -6.55 14.12
C GLY A 23 -9.25 -5.12 13.71
N ASP A 24 -8.52 -4.11 14.19
CA ASP A 24 -8.70 -2.71 13.81
C ASP A 24 -7.75 -2.28 12.69
N ALA A 25 -8.30 -1.54 11.72
CA ALA A 25 -7.51 -0.92 10.66
C ALA A 25 -6.87 0.37 11.20
N ILE A 26 -5.56 0.32 11.47
CA ILE A 26 -4.83 1.42 12.11
C ILE A 26 -3.99 2.25 11.13
N GLY A 27 -3.80 1.77 9.89
CA GLY A 27 -2.99 2.45 8.89
C GLY A 27 -2.88 1.68 7.57
N ALA A 28 -1.94 2.07 6.71
CA ALA A 28 -1.66 1.40 5.45
C ALA A 28 -0.18 1.53 5.06
N VAL A 29 0.32 0.54 4.31
CA VAL A 29 1.58 0.60 3.57
C VAL A 29 1.26 0.84 2.11
N ILE A 30 1.89 1.84 1.51
CA ILE A 30 1.72 2.23 0.11
C ILE A 30 3.08 2.18 -0.56
N LEU A 31 3.22 1.33 -1.58
CA LEU A 31 4.27 1.45 -2.58
C LEU A 31 3.73 2.35 -3.69
N LEU A 32 4.51 3.34 -4.09
CA LEU A 32 4.11 4.35 -5.08
C LEU A 32 5.21 4.54 -6.10
N SER A 33 4.87 4.56 -7.39
CA SER A 33 5.78 4.89 -8.47
C SER A 33 5.12 5.82 -9.48
N ASN A 34 5.83 6.90 -9.82
CA ASN A 34 5.44 7.82 -10.90
C ASN A 34 5.99 7.38 -12.27
N ASP A 35 6.73 6.27 -12.31
CA ASP A 35 7.23 5.69 -13.55
C ASP A 35 6.08 4.99 -14.29
N LYS A 36 5.77 5.50 -15.49
CA LYS A 36 4.69 4.99 -16.36
C LYS A 36 5.08 3.71 -17.10
N GLU A 37 6.37 3.42 -17.22
CA GLU A 37 6.86 2.19 -17.87
C GLU A 37 6.91 1.01 -16.90
N GLN A 38 6.99 1.31 -15.60
CA GLN A 38 6.91 0.31 -14.55
C GLN A 38 5.47 -0.23 -14.44
N LYS A 39 5.31 -1.54 -14.24
CA LYS A 39 4.02 -2.15 -13.91
C LYS A 39 4.17 -2.86 -12.58
N PHE A 40 3.31 -2.51 -11.63
CA PHE A 40 3.23 -3.25 -10.39
C PHE A 40 2.54 -4.58 -10.63
N GLY A 41 3.03 -5.63 -9.98
CA GLY A 41 2.48 -6.97 -10.06
C GLY A 41 2.47 -7.65 -8.70
N GLU A 42 2.50 -8.98 -8.72
CA GLU A 42 2.46 -9.79 -7.50
C GLU A 42 3.61 -9.44 -6.53
N PHE A 43 4.76 -9.03 -7.06
CA PHE A 43 5.91 -8.68 -6.22
C PHE A 43 5.63 -7.48 -5.31
N GLU A 44 5.17 -6.36 -5.88
CA GLU A 44 4.82 -5.17 -5.11
C GLU A 44 3.63 -5.43 -4.18
N GLU A 45 2.65 -6.22 -4.62
CA GLU A 45 1.53 -6.64 -3.77
C GLU A 45 2.01 -7.40 -2.53
N LYS A 46 2.83 -8.45 -2.71
CA LYS A 46 3.36 -9.24 -1.60
C LYS A 46 4.27 -8.40 -0.71
N MET A 47 5.03 -7.47 -1.28
CA MET A 47 5.88 -6.58 -0.50
C MET A 47 5.06 -5.62 0.37
N ALA A 48 4.00 -5.01 -0.17
CA ALA A 48 3.08 -4.19 0.61
C ALA A 48 2.41 -5.01 1.74
N LEU A 49 1.94 -6.22 1.45
CA LEU A 49 1.36 -7.13 2.44
C LEU A 49 2.36 -7.52 3.54
N CYS A 50 3.61 -7.85 3.17
CA CYS A 50 4.68 -8.15 4.12
C CYS A 50 4.98 -6.95 5.02
N GLY A 51 5.07 -5.74 4.45
CA GLY A 51 5.28 -4.52 5.22
C GLY A 51 4.14 -4.25 6.20
N ALA A 52 2.89 -4.36 5.74
CA ALA A 52 1.72 -4.13 6.59
C ALA A 52 1.62 -5.16 7.72
N GLY A 53 1.85 -6.45 7.42
CA GLY A 53 1.87 -7.52 8.42
C GLY A 53 3.05 -7.42 9.40
N PHE A 54 4.22 -6.96 8.95
CA PHE A 54 5.35 -6.68 9.82
C PHE A 54 5.02 -5.57 10.82
N LEU A 55 4.52 -4.43 10.33
CA LEU A 55 4.18 -3.28 11.17
C LEU A 55 3.04 -3.61 12.14
N GLY A 56 1.99 -4.31 11.70
CA GLY A 56 0.88 -4.73 12.58
C GLY A 56 1.39 -5.50 13.80
N ARG A 57 2.27 -6.49 13.59
CA ARG A 57 2.87 -7.28 14.69
C ARG A 57 3.80 -6.50 15.61
N GLN A 58 4.42 -5.41 15.14
CA GLN A 58 5.22 -4.54 16.00
C GLN A 58 4.35 -3.66 16.90
N MET A 59 3.09 -3.41 16.51
CA MET A 59 2.14 -2.59 17.28
C MET A 59 1.36 -3.40 18.31
N GLU A 60 1.34 -4.74 18.18
CA GLU A 60 0.72 -5.68 19.12
C GLU A 60 1.63 -6.08 20.30
N GLN A 61 2.90 -5.66 20.30
CA GLN A 61 3.92 -6.04 21.29
C GLN A 61 4.34 -4.87 22.19
#